data_AF-A0A9E0YBR1-F1
#
_entry.id   AF-A0A9E0YBR1-F1
#
_cell.length_a   1.000
_cell.length_b   1.000
_cell.length_c   1.000
_cell.angle_alpha   90.00
_cell.angle_beta   90.00
_cell.angle_gamma   90.00
#
_symmetry.space_group_name_H-M   'P 1'
#
loop_
_entity.id
_entity.type
_entity.pdbx_description
1 polymer ?
#
loop_
_entity_poly.entity_id
_entity_poly.type
_entity_poly.pdbx_seq_one_letter_code
_entity_poly.pdbx_strand_id
1 'polypeptide(L)'
;MSLRHQQDLLARLYTDAEFRAKFLSDPQAGGREYELSAAETDEIATIVPEELEFFSETLFWKRLRETEKLLPLTKKALADEFSGYFRRFSGKFQPKTVKKHLEDAVAFCGYLRKSAGPDDLTKDLAGYERARLVFFGSGRRIIVRRLRFDLRRLPEIGRNPFSAENFPRRQTIAVWLRTGGKTRHFLI
;
A
#
# COMPACT_ATOMS: atom_id res chain seq x y z
N MET A 1 -7.54 34.90 0.24
CA MET A 1 -6.86 33.66 0.66
C MET A 1 -7.13 32.57 -0.35
N SER A 2 -6.17 31.68 -0.60
CA SER A 2 -6.23 30.71 -1.71
C SER A 2 -6.99 29.46 -1.29
N LEU A 3 -8.14 29.19 -1.93
CA LEU A 3 -8.90 27.92 -1.84
C LEU A 3 -7.99 26.67 -1.87
N ARG A 4 -6.87 26.78 -2.59
CA ARG A 4 -5.85 25.74 -2.69
C ARG A 4 -5.25 25.34 -1.33
N HIS A 5 -4.95 26.28 -0.44
CA HIS A 5 -4.36 25.97 0.86
C HIS A 5 -5.35 25.26 1.79
N GLN A 6 -6.63 25.65 1.74
CA GLN A 6 -7.70 24.95 2.44
C GLN A 6 -7.88 23.52 1.90
N GLN A 7 -7.87 23.35 0.58
CA GLN A 7 -7.95 22.03 -0.05
C GLN A 7 -6.75 21.14 0.28
N ASP A 8 -5.53 21.70 0.30
CA ASP A 8 -4.31 20.96 0.64
C ASP A 8 -4.31 20.54 2.12
N LEU A 9 -4.78 21.41 3.03
CA LEU A 9 -4.95 21.09 4.44
C LEU A 9 -5.97 19.94 4.61
N LEU A 10 -7.17 20.09 4.04
CA LEU A 10 -8.22 19.06 4.12
C LEU A 10 -7.74 17.73 3.54
N ALA A 11 -7.07 17.75 2.38
CA ALA A 11 -6.51 16.55 1.76
C ALA A 11 -5.52 15.84 2.70
N ARG A 12 -4.68 16.58 3.42
CA ARG A 12 -3.77 16.00 4.41
C ARG A 12 -4.51 15.49 5.65
N LEU A 13 -5.49 16.23 6.18
CA LEU A 13 -6.31 15.77 7.31
C LEU A 13 -7.02 14.44 7.02
N TYR A 14 -7.50 14.24 5.80
CA TYR A 14 -8.15 12.98 5.40
C TYR A 14 -7.16 11.82 5.21
N THR A 15 -5.88 12.09 4.96
CA THR A 15 -4.93 11.06 4.47
C THR A 15 -3.79 10.75 5.42
N ASP A 16 -3.41 11.69 6.28
CA ASP A 16 -2.32 11.58 7.24
C ASP A 16 -2.90 11.54 8.67
N ALA A 17 -2.85 10.35 9.27
CA ALA A 17 -3.43 10.13 10.59
C ALA A 17 -2.63 10.82 11.71
N GLU A 18 -1.31 10.94 11.58
CA GLU A 18 -0.48 11.62 12.57
C GLU A 18 -0.69 13.12 12.51
N PHE A 19 -0.76 13.69 11.30
CA PHE A 19 -1.11 15.10 11.12
C PHE A 19 -2.51 15.40 11.62
N ARG A 20 -3.50 14.55 11.31
CA ARG A 20 -4.87 14.70 11.81
C ARG A 20 -4.93 14.74 13.34
N ALA A 21 -4.25 13.81 14.02
CA ALA A 21 -4.21 13.79 15.48
C ALA A 21 -3.60 15.07 16.05
N LYS A 22 -2.52 15.58 15.44
CA LYS A 22 -1.90 16.86 15.84
C LYS A 22 -2.82 18.05 15.60
N PHE A 23 -3.47 18.13 14.45
CA PHE A 23 -4.40 19.20 14.11
C PHE A 23 -5.59 19.24 15.09
N LEU A 24 -6.16 18.08 15.43
CA LEU A 24 -7.26 18.02 16.40
C LEU A 24 -6.83 18.45 17.81
N SER A 25 -5.54 18.32 18.16
CA SER A 25 -5.01 18.78 19.46
C SER A 25 -4.62 20.26 19.49
N ASP A 26 -4.18 20.82 18.36
CA ASP A 26 -3.83 22.24 18.19
C ASP A 26 -4.12 22.68 16.74
N PRO A 27 -5.36 23.07 16.43
CA PRO A 27 -5.75 23.46 15.08
C PRO A 27 -4.97 24.68 14.60
N GLN A 28 -4.67 25.62 15.50
CA GLN A 28 -4.00 26.90 15.18
C GLN A 28 -2.54 26.70 14.77
N ALA A 29 -1.83 25.71 15.32
CA ALA A 29 -0.53 25.31 14.80
C ALA A 29 -0.63 24.71 13.39
N GLY A 30 -1.61 23.84 13.14
CA GLY A 30 -1.80 23.21 11.84
C GLY A 30 -2.27 24.18 10.74
N GLY A 31 -3.15 25.12 11.06
CA GLY A 31 -3.60 26.16 10.12
C GLY A 31 -2.48 27.12 9.70
N ARG A 32 -1.57 27.44 10.63
CA ARG A 32 -0.38 28.27 10.34
C ARG A 32 0.59 27.62 9.36
N GLU A 33 0.76 26.29 9.39
CA GLU A 33 1.57 25.55 8.41
C GLU A 33 1.05 25.73 6.97
N TYR A 34 -0.23 26.06 6.83
CA TYR A 34 -0.93 26.27 5.56
C TYR A 34 -1.29 27.73 5.27
N GLU A 35 -0.70 28.67 6.03
CA GLU A 35 -0.95 30.12 5.90
C GLU A 35 -2.43 30.52 6.04
N LEU A 36 -3.21 29.76 6.79
CA LEU A 36 -4.60 30.09 7.09
C LEU A 36 -4.69 31.12 8.22
N SER A 37 -5.71 31.97 8.15
CA SER A 37 -6.06 32.84 9.27
C SER A 37 -6.64 32.05 10.45
N ALA A 38 -6.63 32.65 11.63
CA ALA A 38 -7.23 32.04 12.82
C ALA A 38 -8.72 31.73 12.61
N ALA A 39 -9.46 32.65 11.98
CA ALA A 39 -10.88 32.48 11.68
C ALA A 39 -11.15 31.32 10.70
N GLU A 40 -10.37 31.20 9.62
CA GLU A 40 -10.49 30.06 8.68
C GLU A 40 -10.15 28.74 9.37
N THR A 41 -9.16 28.75 10.25
CA THR A 41 -8.74 27.57 11.00
C THR A 41 -9.81 27.12 11.99
N ASP A 42 -10.46 28.06 12.68
CA ASP A 42 -11.55 27.79 13.61
C ASP A 42 -12.80 27.28 12.88
N GLU A 43 -13.10 27.83 11.69
CA GLU A 43 -14.20 27.36 10.84
C GLU A 43 -13.98 25.91 10.38
N ILE A 44 -12.77 25.60 9.90
CA ILE A 44 -12.38 24.24 9.54
C ILE A 44 -12.43 23.33 10.78
N ALA A 45 -11.88 23.74 11.92
CA ALA A 45 -11.90 22.94 13.15
C ALA A 45 -13.32 22.64 13.66
N THR A 46 -14.29 23.50 13.37
CA THR A 46 -15.70 23.34 13.77
C THR A 46 -16.46 22.38 12.85
N ILE A 47 -16.25 22.48 11.53
CA ILE A 47 -17.00 21.69 10.53
C ILE A 47 -16.48 20.26 10.44
N VAL A 48 -15.16 20.10 10.57
CA VAL A 48 -14.45 18.89 10.16
C VAL A 48 -14.62 17.66 11.06
N PRO A 49 -14.78 17.71 12.40
CA PRO A 49 -14.60 16.53 13.26
C PRO A 49 -15.44 15.29 12.89
N GLU A 50 -16.74 15.46 12.61
CA GLU A 50 -17.65 14.35 12.32
C GLU A 50 -17.45 13.80 10.88
N GLU A 51 -17.23 14.69 9.91
CA GLU A 51 -17.01 14.30 8.51
C GLU A 51 -15.62 13.69 8.29
N LEU A 52 -14.62 14.12 9.06
CA LEU A 52 -13.22 13.73 8.91
C LEU A 52 -12.98 12.25 9.13
N GLU A 53 -13.56 11.70 10.19
CA GLU A 53 -13.41 10.29 10.51
C GLU A 53 -14.07 9.43 9.42
N PHE A 54 -15.31 9.76 9.04
CA PHE A 54 -16.04 9.09 7.97
C PHE A 54 -15.29 9.10 6.63
N PHE A 55 -14.79 10.27 6.20
CA PHE A 55 -14.05 10.38 4.93
C PHE A 55 -12.71 9.66 4.99
N SER A 56 -11.98 9.77 6.10
CA SER A 56 -10.68 9.08 6.26
C SER A 56 -10.84 7.56 6.24
N GLU A 57 -11.88 7.03 6.89
CA GLU A 57 -12.20 5.60 6.88
C GLU A 57 -12.64 5.15 5.49
N THR A 58 -13.51 5.90 4.82
CA THR A 58 -13.95 5.60 3.46
C THR A 58 -12.77 5.53 2.50
N LEU A 59 -11.84 6.50 2.59
CA LEU A 59 -10.64 6.53 1.77
C LEU A 59 -9.70 5.36 2.10
N PHE A 60 -9.55 5.02 3.37
CA PHE A 60 -8.81 3.85 3.80
C PHE A 60 -9.36 2.57 3.16
N TRP A 61 -10.67 2.31 3.27
CA TRP A 61 -11.30 1.11 2.72
C TRP A 61 -11.19 1.05 1.20
N LYS A 62 -11.29 2.21 0.51
CA LYS A 62 -11.08 2.28 -0.94
C LYS A 62 -9.65 1.89 -1.32
N ARG A 63 -8.64 2.48 -0.66
CA ARG A 63 -7.23 2.14 -0.90
C ARG A 63 -6.93 0.67 -0.59
N LEU A 64 -7.50 0.15 0.50
CA LEU A 64 -7.34 -1.23 0.90
C LEU A 64 -7.87 -2.19 -0.18
N ARG A 65 -9.14 -2.02 -0.60
CA ARG A 65 -9.78 -2.88 -1.60
C ARG A 65 -9.04 -2.89 -2.93
N GLU A 66 -8.56 -1.75 -3.39
CA GLU A 66 -7.77 -1.68 -4.63
C GLU A 66 -6.40 -2.35 -4.48
N THR A 67 -5.77 -2.24 -3.30
CA THR A 67 -4.49 -2.91 -3.02
C THR A 67 -4.67 -4.43 -2.92
N GLU A 68 -5.76 -4.92 -2.33
CA GLU A 68 -6.10 -6.36 -2.26
C GLU A 68 -6.23 -7.00 -3.64
N LYS A 69 -6.89 -6.30 -4.59
CA LYS A 69 -7.01 -6.76 -5.99
C LYS A 69 -5.65 -6.91 -6.68
N LEU A 70 -4.69 -6.05 -6.35
CA LEU A 70 -3.35 -6.07 -6.94
C LEU A 70 -2.43 -7.11 -6.29
N LEU A 71 -2.70 -7.49 -5.04
CA LEU A 71 -1.88 -8.38 -4.22
C LEU A 71 -2.63 -9.63 -3.72
N PRO A 72 -3.27 -10.43 -4.61
CA PRO A 72 -4.08 -11.57 -4.19
C PRO A 72 -3.30 -12.62 -3.40
N LEU A 73 -2.03 -12.89 -3.73
CA LEU A 73 -1.24 -13.90 -3.02
C LEU A 73 -0.84 -13.42 -1.63
N THR A 74 -0.41 -12.17 -1.53
CA THR A 74 -0.07 -11.54 -0.25
C THR A 74 -1.29 -11.43 0.65
N LYS A 75 -2.46 -11.08 0.09
CA LYS A 75 -3.73 -11.06 0.83
C LYS A 75 -4.10 -12.44 1.35
N LYS A 76 -3.98 -13.48 0.53
CA LYS A 76 -4.30 -14.84 0.96
C LYS A 76 -3.31 -15.37 2.02
N ALA A 77 -2.04 -14.95 1.98
CA ALA A 77 -1.05 -15.34 2.98
C ALA A 77 -1.22 -14.61 4.33
N LEU A 78 -1.56 -13.33 4.32
CA LEU A 78 -1.82 -12.55 5.54
C LEU A 78 -3.23 -12.75 6.11
N ALA A 79 -4.17 -13.27 5.31
CA ALA A 79 -5.57 -13.42 5.67
C ALA A 79 -6.16 -12.15 6.33
N ASP A 80 -6.60 -12.25 7.58
CA ASP A 80 -7.22 -11.18 8.35
C ASP A 80 -6.21 -10.11 8.79
N GLU A 81 -4.93 -10.44 8.89
CA GLU A 81 -3.89 -9.48 9.29
C GLU A 81 -3.59 -8.45 8.19
N PHE A 82 -3.99 -8.71 6.94
CA PHE A 82 -3.68 -7.84 5.80
C PHE A 82 -4.14 -6.40 6.03
N SER A 83 -5.38 -6.22 6.53
CA SER A 83 -5.96 -4.89 6.78
C SER A 83 -5.20 -4.16 7.89
N GLY A 84 -4.79 -4.87 8.95
CA GLY A 84 -4.01 -4.32 10.06
C GLY A 84 -2.63 -3.84 9.61
N TYR A 85 -1.92 -4.63 8.79
CA TYR A 85 -0.66 -4.17 8.19
C TYR A 85 -0.87 -2.98 7.26
N PHE A 86 -1.91 -3.02 6.43
CA PHE A 86 -2.19 -1.94 5.48
C PHE A 86 -2.53 -0.64 6.21
N ARG A 87 -3.29 -0.68 7.30
CA ARG A 87 -3.62 0.50 8.12
C ARG A 87 -2.39 1.16 8.72
N ARG A 88 -1.45 0.38 9.27
CA ARG A 88 -0.16 0.90 9.77
C ARG A 88 0.69 1.53 8.65
N PHE A 89 0.63 0.96 7.46
CA PHE A 89 1.35 1.47 6.29
C PHE A 89 0.73 2.75 5.73
N SER A 90 -0.58 2.75 5.47
CA SER A 90 -1.28 3.83 4.78
C SER A 90 -1.36 5.11 5.60
N GLY A 91 -1.33 5.01 6.94
CA GLY A 91 -1.21 6.17 7.82
C GLY A 91 0.11 6.94 7.70
N LYS A 92 1.17 6.33 7.12
CA LYS A 92 2.50 6.95 6.94
C LYS A 92 2.89 7.14 5.48
N PHE A 93 2.12 6.58 4.55
CA PHE A 93 2.43 6.60 3.13
C PHE A 93 1.29 7.19 2.34
N GLN A 94 1.60 8.25 1.58
CA GLN A 94 0.66 8.91 0.70
C GLN A 94 1.12 8.80 -0.76
N PRO A 95 0.36 8.12 -1.64
CA PRO A 95 0.70 8.02 -3.05
C PRO A 95 0.54 9.38 -3.74
N LYS A 96 1.47 9.70 -4.64
CA LYS A 96 1.59 11.05 -5.22
C LYS A 96 1.17 11.11 -6.68
N THR A 97 1.23 10.01 -7.42
CA THR A 97 0.97 10.02 -8.87
C THR A 97 -0.47 9.65 -9.22
N VAL A 98 -0.81 9.74 -10.51
CA VAL A 98 -2.11 9.29 -11.05
C VAL A 98 -2.33 7.78 -10.83
N LYS A 99 -1.25 6.99 -10.71
CA LYS A 99 -1.32 5.53 -10.49
C LYS A 99 -1.31 5.18 -9.00
N LYS A 100 -2.14 5.86 -8.20
CA LYS A 100 -2.13 5.77 -6.72
C LYS A 100 -2.19 4.33 -6.19
N HIS A 101 -3.06 3.50 -6.75
CA HIS A 101 -3.24 2.12 -6.29
C HIS A 101 -2.02 1.23 -6.60
N LEU A 102 -1.34 1.46 -7.72
CA LEU A 102 -0.10 0.76 -8.06
C LEU A 102 1.03 1.16 -7.12
N GLU A 103 1.15 2.46 -6.81
CA GLU A 103 2.13 2.96 -5.84
C GLU A 103 1.91 2.37 -4.45
N ASP A 104 0.66 2.38 -3.98
CA ASP A 104 0.27 1.78 -2.71
C ASP A 104 0.68 0.30 -2.67
N ALA A 105 0.31 -0.50 -3.66
CA ALA A 105 0.64 -1.92 -3.69
C ALA A 105 2.17 -2.17 -3.72
N VAL A 106 2.92 -1.43 -4.55
CA VAL A 106 4.38 -1.59 -4.65
C VAL A 106 5.09 -1.15 -3.36
N ALA A 107 4.65 -0.05 -2.75
CA ALA A 107 5.21 0.47 -1.50
C ALA A 107 4.83 -0.43 -0.32
N PHE A 108 3.59 -0.91 -0.26
CA PHE A 108 3.10 -1.81 0.77
C PHE A 108 3.87 -3.14 0.79
N CYS A 109 4.12 -3.75 -0.37
CA CYS A 109 5.00 -4.92 -0.44
C CYS A 109 6.42 -4.63 0.06
N GLY A 110 6.92 -3.41 -0.17
CA GLY A 110 8.20 -2.94 0.36
C GLY A 110 8.19 -2.85 1.89
N TYR A 111 7.11 -2.32 2.45
CA TYR A 111 6.86 -2.25 3.89
C TYR A 111 6.80 -3.64 4.53
N LEU A 112 5.94 -4.55 4.03
CA LEU A 112 5.78 -5.91 4.56
C LEU A 112 7.10 -6.69 4.63
N ARG A 113 7.97 -6.51 3.62
CA ARG A 113 9.28 -7.15 3.57
C ARG A 113 10.25 -6.69 4.66
N LYS A 114 10.06 -5.49 5.19
CA LYS A 114 10.87 -4.90 6.26
C LYS A 114 10.23 -5.03 7.64
N SER A 115 8.93 -5.31 7.71
CA SER A 115 8.19 -5.47 8.96
C SER A 115 8.57 -6.75 9.71
N ALA A 116 8.58 -6.67 11.04
CA ALA A 116 9.00 -7.78 11.91
C ALA A 116 7.96 -8.91 12.06
N GLY A 117 6.72 -8.72 11.60
CA GLY A 117 5.65 -9.71 11.83
C GLY A 117 5.39 -10.74 10.71
N PRO A 118 5.35 -10.38 9.41
CA PRO A 118 5.07 -11.37 8.37
C PRO A 118 6.17 -12.43 8.27
N ASP A 119 5.76 -13.68 8.07
CA ASP A 119 6.67 -14.81 7.87
C ASP A 119 7.47 -14.69 6.55
N ASP A 120 8.50 -15.52 6.40
CA ASP A 120 9.38 -15.45 5.24
C ASP A 120 8.63 -15.76 3.93
N LEU A 121 7.63 -16.65 3.96
CA LEU A 121 6.83 -17.00 2.79
C LEU A 121 6.00 -15.81 2.32
N THR A 122 5.30 -15.14 3.24
CA THR A 122 4.54 -13.92 2.96
C THR A 122 5.44 -12.82 2.39
N LYS A 123 6.66 -12.67 2.93
CA LYS A 123 7.63 -11.69 2.42
C LYS A 123 8.10 -12.02 1.00
N ASP A 124 8.22 -13.29 0.66
CA ASP A 124 8.54 -13.74 -0.69
C ASP A 124 7.37 -13.56 -1.67
N LEU A 125 6.14 -13.87 -1.25
CA LEU A 125 4.93 -13.61 -2.03
C LEU A 125 4.75 -12.11 -2.32
N ALA A 126 4.91 -11.26 -1.30
CA ALA A 126 4.92 -9.80 -1.47
C ALA A 126 6.04 -9.35 -2.40
N GLY A 127 7.23 -9.97 -2.32
CA GLY A 127 8.35 -9.70 -3.22
C GLY A 127 8.06 -10.10 -4.68
N TYR A 128 7.41 -11.23 -4.87
CA TYR A 128 6.99 -11.76 -6.18
C TYR A 128 5.94 -10.86 -6.83
N GLU A 129 4.86 -10.52 -6.11
CA GLU A 129 3.80 -9.65 -6.63
C GLU A 129 4.30 -8.24 -6.89
N ARG A 130 5.17 -7.69 -6.02
CA ARG A 130 5.84 -6.42 -6.27
C ARG A 130 6.63 -6.42 -7.57
N ALA A 131 7.40 -7.48 -7.84
CA ALA A 131 8.19 -7.59 -9.06
C ALA A 131 7.28 -7.63 -10.30
N ARG A 132 6.17 -8.38 -10.24
CA ARG A 132 5.11 -8.38 -11.27
C ARG A 132 4.55 -6.98 -11.52
N LEU A 133 4.13 -6.28 -10.46
CA LEU A 133 3.56 -4.93 -10.54
C LEU A 133 4.53 -3.92 -11.13
N VAL A 134 5.80 -3.94 -10.69
CA VAL A 134 6.82 -3.05 -11.26
C VAL A 134 7.06 -3.37 -12.73
N PHE A 135 7.10 -4.65 -13.14
CA PHE A 135 7.34 -5.03 -14.53
C PHE A 135 6.26 -4.52 -15.49
N PHE A 136 4.98 -4.64 -15.10
CA PHE A 136 3.87 -4.14 -15.90
C PHE A 136 3.67 -2.62 -15.76
N GLY A 137 4.08 -2.03 -14.64
CA GLY A 137 3.91 -0.59 -14.37
C GLY A 137 4.98 0.34 -14.93
N SER A 138 6.20 -0.17 -15.17
CA SER A 138 7.40 0.67 -15.44
C SER A 138 8.00 0.53 -16.84
N GLY A 139 7.43 -0.30 -17.73
CA GLY A 139 7.97 -0.52 -19.08
C GLY A 139 9.32 -1.25 -19.13
N ARG A 140 9.91 -1.63 -17.99
CA ARG A 140 11.19 -2.35 -17.89
C ARG A 140 11.22 -3.63 -18.72
N ARG A 141 12.33 -3.88 -19.41
CA ARG A 141 12.51 -5.09 -20.25
C ARG A 141 12.70 -6.36 -19.43
N ILE A 142 13.33 -6.30 -18.27
CA ILE A 142 13.57 -7.45 -17.41
C ILE A 142 13.44 -7.08 -15.93
N ILE A 143 12.85 -7.98 -15.15
CA ILE A 143 12.90 -7.97 -13.68
C ILE A 143 13.21 -9.39 -13.20
N VAL A 144 14.19 -9.50 -12.32
CA VAL A 144 14.60 -10.76 -11.71
C VAL A 144 14.43 -10.64 -10.19
N ARG A 145 13.91 -11.70 -9.57
CA ARG A 145 13.70 -11.76 -8.12
C ARG A 145 14.07 -13.13 -7.58
N ARG A 146 15.03 -13.16 -6.64
CA ARG A 146 15.32 -14.36 -5.84
C ARG A 146 14.26 -14.54 -4.76
N LEU A 147 13.82 -15.78 -4.61
CA LEU A 147 12.86 -16.27 -3.63
C LEU A 147 13.52 -17.40 -2.83
N ARG A 148 13.14 -17.54 -1.57
CA ARG A 148 13.58 -18.58 -0.63
C ARG A 148 12.70 -19.83 -0.72
N PHE A 149 11.49 -19.67 -1.26
CA PHE A 149 10.50 -20.72 -1.42
C PHE A 149 10.19 -21.00 -2.89
N ASP A 150 9.85 -22.25 -3.18
CA ASP A 150 9.48 -22.68 -4.51
C ASP A 150 8.01 -22.37 -4.82
N LEU A 151 7.79 -21.25 -5.49
CA LEU A 151 6.45 -20.80 -5.87
C LEU A 151 5.88 -21.51 -7.11
N ARG A 152 6.56 -22.51 -7.69
CA ARG A 152 6.02 -23.27 -8.85
C ARG A 152 4.74 -24.02 -8.52
N ARG A 153 4.53 -24.34 -7.23
CA ARG A 153 3.32 -25.01 -6.72
C ARG A 153 2.13 -24.06 -6.50
N LEU A 154 2.26 -22.77 -6.80
CA LEU A 154 1.14 -21.82 -6.72
C LEU A 154 -0.17 -22.32 -7.41
N PRO A 155 -0.13 -22.96 -8.59
CA PRO A 155 -1.35 -23.46 -9.25
C PRO A 155 -2.04 -24.60 -8.48
N GLU A 156 -1.27 -25.39 -7.72
CA GLU A 156 -1.78 -26.55 -6.96
C GLU A 156 -2.50 -26.11 -5.68
N ILE A 157 -2.27 -24.87 -5.24
CA ILE A 157 -2.73 -24.33 -3.96
C ILE A 157 -4.00 -23.53 -4.21
N GLY A 158 -5.03 -24.25 -4.67
CA GLY A 158 -6.37 -23.70 -4.90
C GLY A 158 -6.96 -23.07 -3.65
N ARG A 159 -7.64 -23.86 -2.80
CA ARG A 159 -8.31 -23.40 -1.57
C ARG A 159 -7.47 -23.54 -0.29
N ASN A 160 -6.35 -24.25 -0.34
CA ASN A 160 -5.55 -24.50 0.86
C ASN A 160 -4.87 -23.22 1.38
N PRO A 161 -4.70 -23.11 2.71
CA PRO A 161 -3.98 -22.00 3.32
C PRO A 161 -2.52 -21.99 2.86
N PHE A 162 -1.97 -20.79 2.69
CA PHE A 162 -0.55 -20.62 2.46
C PHE A 162 0.19 -20.99 3.75
N SER A 163 0.83 -22.16 3.75
CA SER A 163 1.70 -22.60 4.83
C SER A 163 3.08 -22.95 4.27
N ALA A 164 4.12 -22.80 5.09
CA ALA A 164 5.48 -23.18 4.73
C ALA A 164 5.61 -24.70 4.43
N GLU A 165 4.67 -25.52 4.89
CA GLU A 165 4.63 -26.96 4.57
C GLU A 165 4.26 -27.20 3.10
N ASN A 166 3.37 -26.38 2.54
CA ASN A 166 2.94 -26.48 1.14
C ASN A 166 3.99 -25.90 0.17
N PHE A 167 4.87 -25.02 0.66
CA PHE A 167 5.93 -24.40 -0.12
C PHE A 167 7.30 -24.83 0.42
N PRO A 168 7.97 -25.81 -0.20
CA PRO A 168 9.30 -26.20 0.26
C PRO A 168 10.26 -25.02 0.15
N ARG A 169 11.11 -24.88 1.18
CA ARG A 169 12.15 -23.85 1.23
C ARG A 169 13.29 -24.22 0.27
N ARG A 170 13.07 -23.95 -1.01
CA ARG A 170 14.02 -24.14 -2.10
C ARG A 170 14.18 -22.81 -2.82
N GLN A 171 15.43 -22.41 -3.01
CA GLN A 171 15.72 -21.16 -3.68
C GLN A 171 15.28 -21.23 -5.14
N THR A 172 14.44 -20.26 -5.51
CA THR A 172 13.86 -20.13 -6.85
C THR A 172 14.05 -18.70 -7.34
N ILE A 173 14.19 -18.53 -8.65
CA ILE A 173 14.33 -17.23 -9.28
C ILE A 173 13.09 -16.97 -10.13
N ALA A 174 12.36 -15.90 -9.82
CA ALA A 174 11.30 -15.38 -10.67
C ALA A 174 11.87 -14.39 -11.68
N VAL A 175 11.55 -14.60 -12.96
CA VAL A 175 12.01 -13.76 -14.06
C VAL A 175 10.81 -13.29 -14.87
N TRP A 176 10.68 -11.98 -15.04
CA TRP A 176 9.77 -11.36 -16.00
C TRP A 176 10.59 -10.73 -17.12
N LEU A 177 10.25 -11.04 -18.37
CA LEU A 177 10.98 -10.63 -19.56
C LEU A 177 10.04 -10.08 -20.62
N ARG A 178 10.41 -8.96 -21.24
CA ARG A 178 9.74 -8.38 -22.41
C ARG A 178 10.69 -8.41 -23.61
N THR A 179 10.35 -9.21 -24.61
CA THR A 179 11.13 -9.38 -25.85
C THR A 179 10.19 -9.43 -27.05
N GLY A 180 10.44 -8.60 -28.07
CA GLY A 180 9.65 -8.60 -29.32
C GLY A 180 8.16 -8.36 -29.10
N GLY A 181 7.79 -7.43 -28.21
CA GLY A 181 6.39 -7.14 -27.86
C GLY A 181 5.70 -8.18 -26.96
N LYS A 182 6.30 -9.37 -26.77
CA LYS A 182 5.76 -10.44 -25.92
C LYS A 182 6.32 -10.35 -24.51
N THR A 183 5.47 -10.60 -23.51
CA THR A 183 5.89 -10.76 -22.11
C THR A 183 5.95 -12.24 -21.74
N ARG A 184 7.01 -12.65 -21.05
CA ARG A 184 7.18 -14.00 -20.52
C ARG A 184 7.50 -13.95 -19.02
N HIS A 185 7.09 -14.99 -18.31
CA HIS A 185 7.33 -15.17 -16.89
C HIS A 185 7.80 -16.60 -16.62
N PHE A 186 8.84 -16.77 -15.81
CA PHE A 186 9.42 -18.06 -15.46
C PHE A 186 9.80 -18.11 -13.98
N LEU A 187 9.69 -19.30 -13.39
CA LEU A 187 10.25 -19.65 -12.08
C LEU A 187 11.31 -20.73 -12.29
N ILE A 188 12.57 -20.40 -11.98
CA ILE A 188 13.75 -21.25 -12.19
C ILE A 188 14.22 -21.79 -10.84
#